data_AF-A0A270PIT2-F1
#
_entry.id   AF-A0A270PIT2-F1
#
_cell.length_a   1.000
_cell.length_b   1.000
_cell.length_c   1.000
_cell.angle_alpha   90.00
_cell.angle_beta   90.00
_cell.angle_gamma   90.00
#
_symmetry.space_group_name_H-M   'P 1'
#
loop_
_entity.id
_entity.type
_entity.pdbx_description
1 polymer ?
#
loop_
_entity_poly.entity_id
_entity_poly.type
_entity_poly.pdbx_seq_one_letter_code
_entity_poly.pdbx_strand_id
1 'polypeptide(L)'
;MVGAEEELRPVTSPEQIHLVLEKLGVEPFIGDITGTSILIPFLRKDLIPAFDKENGPRPWWYQNYETYIRIALQRWFCARIDNPAFIGGSYLAARVNGQAIYQRQMLPVFRATQSLYNRAVSENVPINDYFSQQGVQSENIIRKHIFLRNEFLDGGSAGLLVAALLTAEQLGMGAPHNNLSPGLCVFGHCETAAPYRPIVTFMRKPGMSICWDDSTESRGWAGGFSGSPDGSHMIALFVPQPDRLLQPSDQRGYARSAQHLEGYLRSCERADHAAWVDISGMRIVEKIRTACGKTLRDFGLRPPANSTVKPSIRMARNLADLLLPARGFGSDGRGGKAAPSLKHFDTESGPRRVSLAGPVLEIQDVAYVADGLSIGWTLLWGSEDSKSPREIFVEVDSEAGPISADAWAESGLGQFPFHLLTGSLAAVDQGTAKLGGNVTEKSTNKLLIYANLSEQPSNVKGHLMMKVVTVAGKTLRPIFGVRASKKAGSGL
;
A
#
# COMPACT_ATOMS: atom_id res chain seq x y z
N MET A 1 52.51 18.67 28.20
CA MET A 1 51.43 17.73 27.84
C MET A 1 50.68 17.38 29.11
N VAL A 2 49.63 18.14 29.43
CA VAL A 2 48.73 17.89 30.56
C VAL A 2 47.34 18.25 30.06
N GLY A 3 46.37 17.33 30.21
CA GLY A 3 44.96 17.72 30.37
C GLY A 3 43.98 17.61 29.20
N ALA A 4 44.18 16.74 28.20
CA ALA A 4 43.10 16.46 27.22
C ALA A 4 42.06 15.44 27.75
N GLU A 5 42.26 14.91 28.96
CA GLU A 5 41.42 13.91 29.63
C GLU A 5 40.84 14.44 30.96
N GLU A 6 40.66 15.75 31.14
CA GLU A 6 39.57 16.19 32.03
C GLU A 6 38.27 15.87 31.28
N GLU A 7 37.83 14.63 31.48
CA GLU A 7 36.57 14.06 31.01
C GLU A 7 35.43 15.07 31.13
N LEU A 8 34.58 15.15 30.10
CA LEU A 8 33.27 15.82 30.14
C LEU A 8 32.38 15.14 31.20
N ARG A 9 32.67 15.36 32.48
CA ARG A 9 31.89 14.83 33.60
C ARG A 9 30.70 15.74 33.84
N PRO A 10 29.48 15.18 33.98
CA PRO A 10 28.33 15.98 34.34
C PRO A 10 28.56 16.64 35.70
N VAL A 11 28.31 17.94 35.78
CA VAL A 11 28.30 18.66 37.06
C VAL A 11 27.07 18.20 37.84
N THR A 12 27.30 17.64 39.03
CA THR A 12 26.24 17.14 39.93
C THR A 12 26.13 17.94 41.23
N SER A 13 27.08 18.84 41.53
CA SER A 13 27.03 19.71 42.71
C SER A 13 25.85 20.68 42.60
N PRO A 14 24.89 20.65 43.55
CA PRO A 14 23.77 21.56 43.56
C PRO A 14 24.21 23.04 43.55
N GLU A 15 25.26 23.40 44.27
CA GLU A 15 25.75 24.77 44.40
C GLU A 15 26.26 25.30 43.05
N GLN A 16 27.02 24.47 42.32
CA GLN A 16 27.51 24.83 41.00
C GLN A 16 26.37 24.95 39.98
N ILE A 17 25.37 24.07 40.05
CA ILE A 17 24.18 24.12 39.20
C ILE A 17 23.40 25.41 39.47
N HIS A 18 23.13 25.74 40.74
CA HIS A 18 22.41 26.97 41.12
C HIS A 18 23.13 28.22 40.63
N LEU A 19 24.46 28.29 40.75
CA LEU A 19 25.25 29.42 40.24
C LEU A 19 25.09 29.61 38.72
N VAL A 20 25.07 28.51 37.95
CA VAL A 20 24.87 28.57 36.50
C VAL A 20 23.45 29.01 36.17
N LEU A 21 22.44 28.45 36.85
CA LEU A 21 21.03 28.79 36.65
C LEU A 21 20.75 30.26 36.97
N GLU A 22 21.29 30.77 38.09
CA GLU A 22 21.18 32.18 38.50
C GLU A 22 21.76 33.11 37.43
N LYS A 23 22.95 32.82 36.91
CA LYS A 23 23.58 33.60 35.83
C LYS A 23 22.77 33.60 34.53
N LEU A 24 21.99 32.55 34.28
CA LEU A 24 21.10 32.44 33.13
C LEU A 24 19.70 33.00 33.40
N GLY A 25 19.40 33.42 34.63
CA GLY A 25 18.07 33.87 35.04
C GLY A 25 17.02 32.77 34.99
N VAL A 26 17.40 31.52 35.25
CA VAL A 26 16.51 30.36 35.25
C VAL A 26 16.29 29.87 36.67
N GLU A 27 15.04 29.68 37.05
CA GLU A 27 14.69 29.13 38.36
C GLU A 27 14.77 27.59 38.34
N PRO A 28 15.37 26.96 39.35
CA PRO A 28 15.34 25.51 39.50
C PRO A 28 13.92 25.01 39.79
N PHE A 29 13.66 23.74 39.53
CA PHE A 29 12.43 23.11 40.00
C PHE A 29 12.42 23.03 41.54
N ILE A 30 11.26 23.32 42.15
CA ILE A 30 11.09 23.40 43.62
C ILE A 30 9.95 22.45 44.05
N GLY A 31 10.09 21.84 45.23
CA GLY A 31 9.06 20.98 45.82
C GLY A 31 8.81 19.73 44.98
N ASP A 32 7.54 19.47 44.66
CA ASP A 32 7.11 18.29 43.90
C ASP A 32 7.16 18.49 42.38
N ILE A 33 7.73 19.61 41.90
CA ILE A 33 7.90 19.86 40.47
C ILE A 33 9.03 18.97 39.95
N THR A 34 8.69 17.99 39.11
CA THR A 34 9.67 17.10 38.47
C THR A 34 9.73 17.35 36.97
N GLY A 35 10.91 17.23 36.36
CA GLY A 35 11.07 17.30 34.92
C GLY A 35 12.52 17.43 34.48
N THR A 36 12.73 17.53 33.18
CA THR A 36 14.04 17.81 32.58
C THR A 36 13.98 19.16 31.89
N SER A 37 14.82 20.11 32.31
CA SER A 37 15.03 21.36 31.60
C SER A 37 16.32 21.26 30.78
N ILE A 38 16.25 21.62 29.50
CA ILE A 38 17.41 21.71 28.61
C ILE A 38 17.65 23.19 28.32
N LEU A 39 18.78 23.71 28.76
CA LEU A 39 19.17 25.11 28.59
C LEU A 39 20.25 25.22 27.52
N ILE A 40 19.97 25.98 26.46
CA ILE A 40 20.93 26.28 25.39
C ILE A 40 21.21 27.80 25.48
N PRO A 41 22.23 28.22 26.25
CA PRO A 41 22.42 29.64 26.58
C PRO A 41 22.93 30.48 25.42
N PHE A 42 23.59 29.84 24.43
CA PHE A 42 24.19 30.54 23.30
C PHE A 42 23.71 29.92 22.00
N LEU A 43 23.17 30.77 21.13
CA LEU A 43 22.79 30.41 19.77
C LEU A 43 23.92 30.79 18.81
N ARG A 44 24.18 29.93 17.82
CA ARG A 44 25.16 30.24 16.79
C ARG A 44 24.69 31.40 15.92
N LYS A 45 25.64 32.21 15.44
CA LYS A 45 25.37 33.36 14.55
C LYS A 45 24.63 32.96 13.27
N ASP A 46 24.92 31.77 12.75
CA ASP A 46 24.37 31.18 11.54
C ASP A 46 23.12 30.32 11.75
N LEU A 47 22.45 30.44 12.91
CA LEU A 47 21.19 29.72 13.18
C LEU A 47 20.11 30.03 12.13
N ILE A 48 20.05 31.29 11.65
CA ILE A 48 19.22 31.63 10.50
C ILE A 48 20.05 31.32 9.25
N PRO A 49 19.65 30.33 8.44
CA PRO A 49 20.39 29.99 7.24
C PRO A 49 20.37 31.14 6.25
N ALA A 50 21.41 31.24 5.43
CA ALA A 50 21.40 32.14 4.29
C ALA A 50 20.19 31.79 3.41
N PHE A 51 19.42 32.81 3.05
CA PHE A 51 18.28 32.64 2.16
C PHE A 51 18.73 32.89 0.72
N ASP A 52 18.57 31.88 -0.13
CA ASP A 52 18.84 32.01 -1.54
C ASP A 52 17.79 32.92 -2.19
N LYS A 53 18.23 33.99 -2.85
CA LYS A 53 17.32 34.95 -3.49
C LYS A 53 16.66 34.35 -4.73
N GLU A 54 17.23 33.29 -5.31
CA GLU A 54 16.61 32.56 -6.43
C GLU A 54 15.29 31.88 -6.02
N ASN A 55 15.12 31.62 -4.72
CA ASN A 55 13.92 31.01 -4.14
C ASN A 55 12.75 31.98 -3.91
N GLY A 56 12.88 33.24 -4.34
CA GLY A 56 11.86 34.28 -4.26
C GLY A 56 12.12 35.33 -3.17
N PRO A 57 11.10 36.07 -2.72
CA PRO A 57 11.28 37.06 -1.67
C PRO A 57 11.58 36.37 -0.34
N ARG A 58 12.58 36.89 0.37
CA ARG A 58 12.95 36.40 1.70
C ARG A 58 11.75 36.46 2.64
N PRO A 59 11.32 35.33 3.24
CA PRO A 59 10.21 35.34 4.17
C PRO A 59 10.46 36.24 5.38
N TRP A 60 9.40 36.85 5.90
CA TRP A 60 9.48 37.77 7.04
C TRP A 60 10.12 37.13 8.28
N TRP A 61 10.02 35.82 8.46
CA TRP A 61 10.57 35.13 9.63
C TRP A 61 12.09 34.95 9.61
N TYR A 62 12.77 35.23 8.50
CA TYR A 62 14.23 35.21 8.44
C TYR A 62 14.86 36.51 9.00
N GLN A 63 14.08 37.47 9.49
CA GLN A 63 14.61 38.77 9.95
C GLN A 63 15.43 38.67 11.24
N ASN A 64 15.00 37.84 12.20
CA ASN A 64 15.64 37.70 13.50
C ASN A 64 15.36 36.32 14.12
N TYR A 65 16.06 36.00 15.22
CA TYR A 65 15.91 34.70 15.88
C TYR A 65 14.52 34.48 16.46
N GLU A 66 13.86 35.51 16.97
CA GLU A 66 12.51 35.37 17.53
C GLU A 66 11.54 34.83 16.47
N THR A 67 11.46 35.49 15.32
CA THR A 67 10.54 35.08 14.25
C THR A 67 10.94 33.74 13.66
N TYR A 68 12.25 33.50 13.50
CA TYR A 68 12.76 32.24 12.93
C TYR A 68 12.44 31.05 13.84
N ILE A 69 12.73 31.16 15.14
CA ILE A 69 12.43 30.13 16.14
C ILE A 69 10.92 29.89 16.22
N ARG A 70 10.10 30.95 16.16
CA ARG A 70 8.64 30.82 16.17
C ARG A 70 8.13 29.94 15.00
N ILE A 71 8.67 30.12 13.80
CA ILE A 71 8.31 29.27 12.64
C ILE A 71 8.95 27.88 12.74
N ALA A 72 10.20 27.77 13.22
CA ALA A 72 10.85 26.49 13.43
C ALA A 72 10.07 25.60 14.41
N LEU A 73 9.58 26.15 15.52
CA LEU A 73 8.74 25.43 16.47
C LEU A 73 7.47 24.88 15.80
N GLN A 74 6.81 25.67 14.95
CA GLN A 74 5.65 25.19 14.20
C GLN A 74 6.03 24.06 13.23
N ARG A 75 7.12 24.22 12.49
CA ARG A 75 7.59 23.21 11.52
C ARG A 75 7.92 21.87 12.17
N TRP A 76 8.50 21.86 13.36
CA TRP A 76 8.92 20.63 14.04
C TRP A 76 7.84 20.08 14.98
N PHE A 77 6.99 20.91 15.56
CA PHE A 77 6.08 20.53 16.64
C PHE A 77 4.62 20.97 16.43
N CYS A 78 4.19 21.23 15.19
CA CYS A 78 2.80 21.62 14.89
C CYS A 78 1.76 20.67 15.48
N ALA A 79 2.02 19.36 15.50
CA ALA A 79 1.13 18.37 16.10
C ALA A 79 0.97 18.51 17.62
N ARG A 80 1.89 19.20 18.30
CA ARG A 80 1.89 19.35 19.77
C ARG A 80 1.52 20.75 20.23
N ILE A 81 1.88 21.79 19.48
CA ILE A 81 1.67 23.18 19.89
C ILE A 81 0.18 23.42 20.11
N ASP A 82 -0.17 23.77 21.35
CA ASP A 82 -1.54 24.14 21.72
C ASP A 82 -2.58 23.10 21.24
N ASN A 83 -2.25 21.81 21.37
CA ASN A 83 -3.09 20.70 20.88
C ASN A 83 -3.51 19.74 22.00
N PRO A 84 -4.63 20.00 22.69
CA PRO A 84 -5.17 19.10 23.71
C PRO A 84 -5.50 17.68 23.20
N ALA A 85 -5.68 17.50 21.89
CA ALA A 85 -5.94 16.19 21.28
C ALA A 85 -4.66 15.36 21.05
N PHE A 86 -3.49 15.85 21.44
CA PHE A 86 -2.24 15.11 21.30
C PHE A 86 -2.21 13.91 22.26
N ILE A 87 -2.26 12.69 21.71
CA ILE A 87 -2.31 11.44 22.50
C ILE A 87 -0.92 10.95 22.95
N GLY A 88 0.16 11.49 22.40
CA GLY A 88 1.53 11.06 22.70
C GLY A 88 2.06 11.53 24.06
N GLY A 89 1.26 12.27 24.84
CA GLY A 89 1.64 12.85 26.13
C GLY A 89 1.08 14.28 26.27
N SER A 90 1.76 15.14 27.02
CA SER A 90 1.38 16.54 27.13
C SER A 90 1.61 17.31 25.83
N TYR A 91 0.66 18.17 25.49
CA TYR A 91 0.80 19.15 24.42
C TYR A 91 1.91 20.17 24.76
N LEU A 92 2.44 20.82 23.72
CA LEU A 92 3.54 21.76 23.87
C LEU A 92 3.02 23.18 24.08
N ALA A 93 3.20 23.72 25.29
CA ALA A 93 2.96 25.13 25.61
C ALA A 93 4.18 25.99 25.21
N ALA A 94 4.43 26.11 23.90
CA ALA A 94 5.59 26.81 23.37
C ALA A 94 5.52 28.33 23.59
N ARG A 95 6.64 28.94 24.01
CA ARG A 95 6.80 30.39 24.14
C ARG A 95 8.09 30.84 23.48
N VAL A 96 8.06 32.01 22.84
CA VAL A 96 9.27 32.71 22.35
C VAL A 96 9.25 34.11 22.93
N ASN A 97 10.30 34.50 23.67
CA ASN A 97 10.36 35.77 24.41
C ASN A 97 9.12 35.99 25.30
N GLY A 98 8.68 34.93 26.01
CA GLY A 98 7.50 34.94 26.88
C GLY A 98 6.15 34.85 26.17
N GLN A 99 6.10 35.14 24.86
CA GLN A 99 4.88 35.12 24.05
C GLN A 99 4.52 33.68 23.65
N ALA A 100 3.32 33.23 24.03
CA ALA A 100 2.82 31.91 23.69
C ALA A 100 2.49 31.78 22.21
N ILE A 101 2.74 30.59 21.64
CA ILE A 101 2.34 30.23 20.29
C ILE A 101 1.04 29.43 20.38
N TYR A 102 -0.06 30.03 19.91
CA TYR A 102 -1.36 29.36 19.86
C TYR A 102 -1.60 28.71 18.50
N GLN A 103 -2.44 27.67 18.47
CA GLN A 103 -2.81 26.96 17.24
C GLN A 103 -3.29 27.92 16.15
N ARG A 104 -4.18 28.85 16.51
CA ARG A 104 -4.79 29.84 15.60
C ARG A 104 -3.77 30.81 14.97
N GLN A 105 -2.60 30.95 15.58
CA GLN A 105 -1.52 31.83 15.10
C GLN A 105 -0.49 31.08 14.24
N MET A 106 -0.59 29.75 14.16
CA MET A 106 0.31 28.98 13.31
C MET A 106 0.03 29.25 11.83
N LEU A 107 1.05 29.13 10.99
CA LEU A 107 0.88 29.22 9.54
C LEU A 107 -0.06 28.11 9.04
N PRO A 108 -0.86 28.39 7.98
CA PRO A 108 -1.84 27.46 7.40
C PRO A 108 -1.37 26.02 7.22
N VAL A 109 -0.18 25.83 6.63
CA VAL A 109 0.42 24.51 6.39
C VAL A 109 0.57 23.71 7.71
N PHE A 110 0.98 24.36 8.79
CA PHE A 110 1.19 23.71 10.09
C PHE A 110 -0.13 23.45 10.81
N ARG A 111 -1.14 24.31 10.65
CA ARG A 111 -2.51 24.06 11.14
C ARG A 111 -3.15 22.88 10.41
N ALA A 112 -2.94 22.78 9.09
CA ALA A 112 -3.35 21.65 8.29
C ALA A 112 -2.67 20.36 8.76
N THR A 113 -1.34 20.36 8.94
CA THR A 113 -0.60 19.19 9.45
C THR A 113 -1.09 18.75 10.84
N GLN A 114 -1.38 19.67 11.75
CA GLN A 114 -1.96 19.33 13.06
C GLN A 114 -3.34 18.69 12.91
N SER A 115 -4.17 19.18 11.98
CA SER A 115 -5.49 18.60 11.70
C SER A 115 -5.38 17.19 11.11
N LEU A 116 -4.38 16.95 10.24
CA LEU A 116 -4.05 15.59 9.75
C LEU A 116 -3.69 14.67 10.92
N TYR A 117 -2.84 15.13 11.86
CA TYR A 117 -2.45 14.34 13.03
C TYR A 117 -3.67 13.97 13.89
N ASN A 118 -4.52 14.95 14.21
CA ASN A 118 -5.70 14.72 15.05
C ASN A 118 -6.65 13.70 14.40
N ARG A 119 -6.83 13.76 13.07
CA ARG A 119 -7.61 12.76 12.32
C ARG A 119 -6.90 11.40 12.17
N ALA A 120 -5.58 11.37 12.32
CA ALA A 120 -4.83 10.13 12.31
C ALA A 120 -5.05 9.35 13.62
N VAL A 121 -5.05 10.06 14.75
CA VAL A 121 -5.10 9.44 16.08
C VAL A 121 -6.51 9.27 16.66
N SER A 122 -7.48 10.05 16.18
CA SER A 122 -8.88 9.98 16.58
C SER A 122 -9.75 9.44 15.44
N GLU A 123 -10.75 8.63 15.79
CA GLU A 123 -11.82 8.26 14.86
C GLU A 123 -12.87 9.37 14.70
N ASN A 124 -13.05 10.17 15.75
CA ASN A 124 -13.93 11.34 15.73
C ASN A 124 -13.21 12.52 15.08
N VAL A 125 -13.83 13.07 14.04
CA VAL A 125 -13.35 14.30 13.39
C VAL A 125 -13.50 15.46 14.38
N PRO A 126 -12.44 16.22 14.69
CA PRO A 126 -12.58 17.35 15.59
C PRO A 126 -13.47 18.42 14.93
N ILE A 127 -14.57 18.76 15.61
CA ILE A 127 -15.66 19.63 15.11
C ILE A 127 -15.16 21.03 14.68
N ASN A 128 -14.00 21.46 15.19
CA ASN A 128 -13.45 22.79 14.95
C ASN A 128 -11.96 22.75 14.52
N ASP A 129 -11.56 21.70 13.79
CA ASP A 129 -10.21 21.66 13.19
C ASP A 129 -10.05 22.64 12.02
N TYR A 130 -8.81 22.79 11.53
CA TYR A 130 -8.51 23.70 10.42
C TYR A 130 -9.35 23.38 9.18
N PHE A 131 -9.50 22.09 8.86
CA PHE A 131 -10.23 21.65 7.69
C PHE A 131 -11.72 21.98 7.76
N SER A 132 -12.33 21.84 8.94
CA SER A 132 -13.73 22.21 9.16
C SER A 132 -13.92 23.73 9.04
N GLN A 133 -12.99 24.53 9.59
CA GLN A 133 -13.02 25.99 9.47
C GLN A 133 -12.86 26.49 8.04
N GLN A 134 -12.09 25.79 7.22
CA GLN A 134 -11.85 26.15 5.82
C GLN A 134 -12.83 25.47 4.84
N GLY A 135 -13.85 24.76 5.34
CA GLY A 135 -14.85 24.08 4.51
C GLY A 135 -14.25 23.03 3.56
N VAL A 136 -13.19 22.34 3.99
CA VAL A 136 -12.55 21.30 3.18
C VAL A 136 -13.50 20.10 3.07
N GLN A 137 -13.86 19.76 1.83
CA GLN A 137 -14.78 18.67 1.56
C GLN A 137 -14.15 17.31 1.92
N SER A 138 -14.98 16.36 2.35
CA SER A 138 -14.51 15.03 2.75
C SER A 138 -13.80 14.27 1.62
N GLU A 139 -14.20 14.50 0.36
CA GLU A 139 -13.53 13.97 -0.83
C GLU A 139 -12.11 14.53 -1.06
N ASN A 140 -11.80 15.69 -0.48
CA ASN A 140 -10.47 16.30 -0.52
C ASN A 140 -9.59 15.82 0.64
N ILE A 141 -10.03 14.82 1.40
CA ILE A 141 -9.29 14.26 2.54
C ILE A 141 -9.30 12.74 2.45
N ILE A 142 -8.13 12.11 2.54
CA ILE A 142 -8.02 10.66 2.70
C ILE A 142 -7.53 10.29 4.08
N ARG A 143 -8.03 9.16 4.57
CA ARG A 143 -7.58 8.47 5.79
C ARG A 143 -7.47 6.99 5.44
N LYS A 144 -6.25 6.45 5.33
CA LYS A 144 -6.03 5.08 4.87
C LYS A 144 -4.96 4.36 5.67
N HIS A 145 -5.28 3.14 6.11
CA HIS A 145 -4.31 2.25 6.71
C HIS A 145 -3.29 1.77 5.67
N ILE A 146 -2.02 1.84 6.04
CA ILE A 146 -0.92 1.33 5.22
C ILE A 146 -0.63 -0.09 5.65
N PHE A 147 -0.89 -1.04 4.76
CA PHE A 147 -0.69 -2.46 5.02
C PHE A 147 0.60 -2.96 4.36
N LEU A 148 1.41 -3.68 5.13
CA LEU A 148 2.61 -4.36 4.66
C LEU A 148 2.35 -5.87 4.70
N ARG A 149 2.70 -6.55 3.61
CA ARG A 149 2.53 -8.00 3.51
C ARG A 149 3.63 -8.71 4.29
N ASN A 150 3.22 -9.57 5.24
CA ASN A 150 4.10 -10.47 6.00
C ASN A 150 5.26 -9.77 6.73
N GLU A 151 5.04 -8.57 7.27
CA GLU A 151 6.08 -7.86 8.04
C GLU A 151 5.79 -7.79 9.54
N PHE A 152 4.55 -8.03 9.94
CA PHE A 152 4.11 -7.94 11.33
C PHE A 152 3.62 -9.30 11.83
N LEU A 153 3.78 -9.56 13.14
CA LEU A 153 3.25 -10.77 13.78
C LEU A 153 1.72 -10.73 13.83
N ASP A 154 1.15 -9.59 14.24
CA ASP A 154 -0.29 -9.41 14.44
C ASP A 154 -0.84 -8.21 13.66
N GLY A 155 -1.65 -8.51 12.65
CA GLY A 155 -2.26 -7.53 11.75
C GLY A 155 -1.27 -6.95 10.74
N GLY A 156 -1.74 -6.56 9.55
CA GLY A 156 -0.85 -6.10 8.48
C GLY A 156 -0.52 -4.61 8.51
N SER A 157 -1.10 -3.80 9.40
CA SER A 157 -1.03 -2.34 9.31
C SER A 157 0.23 -1.77 9.97
N ALA A 158 1.02 -1.00 9.22
CA ALA A 158 2.17 -0.25 9.73
C ALA A 158 1.76 1.07 10.39
N GLY A 159 0.59 1.62 10.02
CA GLY A 159 0.22 2.97 10.37
C GLY A 159 -0.93 3.49 9.54
N LEU A 160 -1.23 4.76 9.75
CA LEU A 160 -2.28 5.48 9.08
C LEU A 160 -1.68 6.65 8.29
N LEU A 161 -2.05 6.73 7.01
CA LEU A 161 -1.75 7.85 6.14
C LEU A 161 -2.99 8.74 6.07
N VAL A 162 -2.81 10.03 6.34
CA VAL A 162 -3.85 11.04 6.17
C VAL A 162 -3.31 12.12 5.23
N ALA A 163 -4.07 12.51 4.23
CA ALA A 163 -3.68 13.58 3.31
C ALA A 163 -4.87 14.46 2.95
N ALA A 164 -4.60 15.71 2.62
CA ALA A 164 -5.60 16.67 2.18
C ALA A 164 -5.13 17.40 0.92
N LEU A 165 -6.08 17.71 0.03
CA LEU A 165 -5.93 18.62 -1.10
C LEU A 165 -6.55 19.97 -0.71
N LEU A 166 -5.75 21.03 -0.72
CA LEU A 166 -6.15 22.37 -0.27
C LEU A 166 -5.98 23.38 -1.39
N THR A 167 -6.97 24.25 -1.57
CA THR A 167 -6.86 25.38 -2.50
C THR A 167 -6.00 26.50 -1.92
N ALA A 168 -5.50 27.41 -2.78
CA ALA A 168 -4.80 28.61 -2.35
C ALA A 168 -5.67 29.51 -1.43
N GLU A 169 -7.00 29.53 -1.66
CA GLU A 169 -7.97 30.22 -0.81
C GLU A 169 -8.06 29.60 0.59
N GLN A 170 -8.16 28.26 0.67
CA GLN A 170 -8.17 27.52 1.94
C GLN A 170 -6.85 27.63 2.70
N LEU A 171 -5.77 28.05 2.05
CA LEU A 171 -4.49 28.38 2.68
C LEU A 171 -4.34 29.90 2.96
N GLY A 172 -5.34 30.70 2.61
CA GLY A 172 -5.31 32.16 2.79
C GLY A 172 -4.18 32.84 2.03
N MET A 173 -3.78 32.31 0.87
CA MET A 173 -2.68 32.86 0.08
C MET A 173 -3.08 34.14 -0.67
N GLY A 174 -4.38 34.36 -0.87
CA GLY A 174 -4.93 35.60 -1.43
C GLY A 174 -5.18 36.69 -0.38
N ALA A 175 -5.59 37.87 -0.86
CA ALA A 175 -6.03 38.95 0.00
C ALA A 175 -7.27 38.52 0.84
N PRO A 176 -7.41 38.99 2.09
CA PRO A 176 -6.54 39.95 2.79
C PRO A 176 -5.34 39.32 3.53
N HIS A 177 -5.29 37.99 3.62
CA HIS A 177 -4.32 37.28 4.46
C HIS A 177 -2.92 37.24 3.87
N ASN A 178 -2.80 37.08 2.55
CA ASN A 178 -1.52 37.04 1.81
C ASN A 178 -0.50 36.05 2.41
N ASN A 179 -0.97 34.88 2.88
CA ASN A 179 -0.09 33.87 3.43
C ASN A 179 0.87 33.33 2.38
N LEU A 180 2.08 32.98 2.82
CA LEU A 180 3.09 32.38 1.94
C LEU A 180 2.72 30.93 1.58
N SER A 181 3.20 30.47 0.42
CA SER A 181 2.93 29.11 -0.06
C SER A 181 3.48 28.05 0.92
N PRO A 182 2.85 26.85 0.98
CA PRO A 182 3.32 25.77 1.83
C PRO A 182 4.79 25.39 1.60
N GLY A 183 5.22 25.35 0.33
CA GLY A 183 6.61 25.04 -0.03
C GLY A 183 7.60 26.05 0.55
N LEU A 184 7.28 27.35 0.49
CA LEU A 184 8.14 28.39 1.05
C LEU A 184 8.18 28.33 2.58
N CYS A 185 7.06 27.99 3.22
CA CYS A 185 6.97 27.84 4.68
C CYS A 185 7.80 26.66 5.21
N VAL A 186 7.83 25.54 4.46
CA VAL A 186 8.48 24.30 4.89
C VAL A 186 9.95 24.25 4.47
N PHE A 187 10.21 24.47 3.19
CA PHE A 187 11.51 24.26 2.54
C PHE A 187 12.29 25.54 2.28
N GLY A 188 11.63 26.70 2.33
CA GLY A 188 12.27 27.97 2.01
C GLY A 188 12.43 28.22 0.51
N HIS A 189 11.74 27.47 -0.35
CA HIS A 189 11.65 27.75 -1.78
C HIS A 189 10.21 27.86 -2.26
N CYS A 190 9.98 28.78 -3.21
CA CYS A 190 8.66 29.02 -3.77
C CYS A 190 8.51 28.29 -5.12
N GLU A 191 7.41 27.56 -5.27
CA GLU A 191 6.99 27.06 -6.56
C GLU A 191 6.18 28.12 -7.29
N THR A 192 6.59 28.46 -8.50
CA THR A 192 6.03 29.60 -9.24
C THR A 192 4.78 29.23 -10.04
N ALA A 193 4.55 27.95 -10.34
CA ALA A 193 3.41 27.49 -11.12
C ALA A 193 2.97 26.07 -10.72
N ALA A 194 1.68 25.79 -10.90
CA ALA A 194 1.11 24.46 -10.79
C ALA A 194 1.64 23.53 -11.90
N PRO A 195 1.71 22.21 -11.69
CA PRO A 195 1.30 21.49 -10.47
C PRO A 195 2.29 21.66 -9.32
N TYR A 196 1.77 21.84 -8.11
CA TYR A 196 2.59 22.05 -6.91
C TYR A 196 3.05 20.73 -6.31
N ARG A 197 4.32 20.63 -5.88
CA ARG A 197 4.86 19.37 -5.34
C ARG A 197 4.12 18.99 -4.05
N PRO A 198 3.80 17.70 -3.87
CA PRO A 198 3.14 17.22 -2.66
C PRO A 198 4.10 17.34 -1.47
N ILE A 199 3.59 17.82 -0.34
CA ILE A 199 4.36 17.90 0.91
C ILE A 199 3.99 16.69 1.76
N VAL A 200 4.94 15.79 1.98
CA VAL A 200 4.76 14.62 2.83
C VAL A 200 5.66 14.72 4.06
N THR A 201 5.12 14.44 5.23
CA THR A 201 5.90 14.29 6.47
C THR A 201 5.41 13.08 7.25
N PHE A 202 6.16 12.70 8.27
CA PHE A 202 5.78 11.61 9.17
C PHE A 202 6.16 11.94 10.61
N MET A 203 5.48 11.30 11.55
CA MET A 203 5.65 11.59 12.98
C MET A 203 5.68 10.31 13.79
N ARG A 204 6.68 10.17 14.66
CA ARG A 204 6.69 9.11 15.70
C ARG A 204 5.93 9.55 16.95
N LYS A 205 5.84 8.65 17.93
CA LYS A 205 5.22 8.89 19.23
C LYS A 205 5.62 10.22 19.91
N PRO A 206 6.87 10.72 19.85
CA PRO A 206 7.23 12.02 20.43
C PRO A 206 6.54 13.25 19.82
N GLY A 207 5.81 13.09 18.71
CA GLY A 207 5.02 14.17 18.09
C GLY A 207 5.86 15.24 17.38
N MET A 208 7.02 14.85 16.86
CA MET A 208 7.89 15.70 16.04
C MET A 208 7.64 15.39 14.57
N SER A 209 7.31 16.41 13.77
CA SER A 209 7.26 16.31 12.31
C SER A 209 8.68 16.15 11.80
N ILE A 210 8.98 15.00 11.20
CA ILE A 210 10.30 14.70 10.66
C ILE A 210 10.21 14.47 9.16
N CYS A 211 11.34 14.68 8.46
CA CYS A 211 11.48 14.48 7.03
C CYS A 211 10.32 15.10 6.23
N TRP A 212 10.34 16.41 6.09
CA TRP A 212 9.52 17.06 5.08
C TRP A 212 10.09 16.66 3.71
N ASP A 213 9.29 15.97 2.90
CA ASP A 213 9.62 15.47 1.57
C ASP A 213 8.72 16.16 0.54
N ASP A 214 9.30 16.79 -0.47
CA ASP A 214 8.64 17.30 -1.68
C ASP A 214 9.05 16.52 -2.94
N SER A 215 9.76 15.39 -2.78
CA SER A 215 10.29 14.63 -3.90
C SER A 215 9.18 14.11 -4.81
N THR A 216 9.34 14.38 -6.11
CA THR A 216 8.50 13.87 -7.19
C THR A 216 9.06 12.59 -7.82
N GLU A 217 10.10 12.00 -7.22
CA GLU A 217 10.69 10.76 -7.70
C GLU A 217 9.78 9.56 -7.47
N SER A 218 9.88 8.55 -8.32
CA SER A 218 9.10 7.30 -8.16
C SER A 218 9.30 6.60 -6.80
N ARG A 219 10.48 6.79 -6.20
CA ARG A 219 10.86 6.26 -4.89
C ARG A 219 10.66 7.25 -3.74
N GLY A 220 10.16 8.47 -4.00
CA GLY A 220 9.81 9.46 -2.98
C GLY A 220 8.57 9.04 -2.17
N TRP A 221 8.22 9.80 -1.13
CA TRP A 221 7.06 9.50 -0.28
C TRP A 221 5.72 9.70 -0.98
N ALA A 222 5.68 10.56 -2.00
CA ALA A 222 4.51 10.73 -2.84
C ALA A 222 4.36 9.63 -3.91
N GLY A 223 5.31 8.69 -4.02
CA GLY A 223 5.58 8.01 -5.30
C GLY A 223 5.88 9.09 -6.34
N GLY A 224 6.03 8.83 -7.62
CA GLY A 224 6.23 9.90 -8.60
C GLY A 224 5.01 10.81 -8.87
N PHE A 225 4.28 11.27 -7.84
CA PHE A 225 3.19 12.24 -7.96
C PHE A 225 3.77 13.65 -7.95
N SER A 226 3.56 14.39 -9.03
CA SER A 226 4.14 15.72 -9.24
C SER A 226 3.20 16.87 -8.88
N GLY A 227 2.08 16.60 -8.21
CA GLY A 227 1.08 17.60 -7.86
C GLY A 227 -0.22 17.45 -8.65
N SER A 228 -1.25 18.14 -8.15
CA SER A 228 -2.60 18.05 -8.71
C SER A 228 -2.76 18.97 -9.92
N PRO A 229 -3.41 18.52 -11.02
CA PRO A 229 -3.61 19.34 -12.22
C PRO A 229 -4.47 20.58 -12.01
N ASP A 230 -5.35 20.56 -11.00
CA ASP A 230 -6.24 21.65 -10.61
C ASP A 230 -5.53 22.77 -9.81
N GLY A 231 -4.22 22.62 -9.54
CA GLY A 231 -3.46 23.55 -8.73
C GLY A 231 -3.69 23.43 -7.22
N SER A 232 -4.35 22.37 -6.75
CA SER A 232 -4.49 22.09 -5.32
C SER A 232 -3.16 21.67 -4.69
N HIS A 233 -2.88 22.17 -3.49
CA HIS A 233 -1.72 21.78 -2.68
C HIS A 233 -2.02 20.50 -1.90
N MET A 234 -1.19 19.46 -2.07
CA MET A 234 -1.30 18.24 -1.27
C MET A 234 -0.41 18.33 -0.03
N ILE A 235 -1.00 18.12 1.14
CA ILE A 235 -0.27 17.94 2.41
C ILE A 235 -0.62 16.57 2.97
N ALA A 236 0.38 15.75 3.28
CA ALA A 236 0.22 14.40 3.78
C ALA A 236 1.04 14.14 5.05
N LEU A 237 0.48 13.32 5.92
CA LEU A 237 1.09 12.87 7.16
C LEU A 237 0.94 11.36 7.30
N PHE A 238 2.05 10.66 7.52
CA PHE A 238 2.04 9.27 7.96
C PHE A 238 2.32 9.16 9.46
N VAL A 239 1.46 8.45 10.18
CA VAL A 239 1.61 8.15 11.62
C VAL A 239 1.71 6.63 11.81
N PRO A 240 2.83 6.10 12.31
CA PRO A 240 3.01 4.68 12.54
C PRO A 240 2.19 4.20 13.75
N GLN A 241 1.85 2.92 13.75
CA GLN A 241 1.30 2.27 14.95
C GLN A 241 2.48 1.77 15.81
N PRO A 242 2.77 2.40 16.96
CA PRO A 242 4.01 2.18 17.68
C PRO A 242 4.15 0.76 18.24
N ASP A 243 3.01 0.17 18.65
CA ASP A 243 2.97 -1.12 19.36
C ASP A 243 2.96 -2.33 18.42
N ARG A 244 3.08 -2.14 17.09
CA ARG A 244 3.12 -3.24 16.13
C ARG A 244 4.44 -3.99 16.22
N LEU A 245 4.36 -5.30 16.43
CA LEU A 245 5.53 -6.18 16.47
C LEU A 245 5.92 -6.65 15.06
N LEU A 246 7.18 -6.43 14.71
CA LEU A 246 7.78 -6.90 13.46
C LEU A 246 8.06 -8.41 13.53
N GLN A 247 7.90 -9.09 12.40
CA GLN A 247 8.29 -10.50 12.29
C GLN A 247 9.80 -10.66 12.50
N PRO A 248 10.22 -11.61 13.36
CA PRO A 248 11.60 -12.04 13.44
C PRO A 248 12.08 -12.54 12.07
N SER A 249 13.36 -12.41 11.77
CA SER A 249 13.87 -12.85 10.48
C SER A 249 15.32 -13.28 10.56
N ASP A 250 15.57 -14.52 10.15
CA ASP A 250 16.89 -15.14 10.20
C ASP A 250 17.85 -14.59 9.13
N GLN A 251 17.33 -14.06 8.01
CA GLN A 251 18.13 -13.32 7.01
C GLN A 251 18.67 -11.97 7.53
N ARG A 252 18.25 -11.54 8.73
CA ARG A 252 18.49 -10.21 9.29
C ARG A 252 19.30 -10.37 10.56
N GLY A 253 20.62 -10.24 10.46
CA GLY A 253 21.60 -10.39 11.55
C GLY A 253 21.46 -9.45 12.76
N TYR A 254 20.28 -8.84 12.98
CA TYR A 254 20.01 -7.87 14.03
C TYR A 254 18.77 -8.17 14.91
N ALA A 255 17.93 -9.16 14.58
CA ALA A 255 16.71 -9.40 15.36
C ALA A 255 16.53 -10.88 15.73
N ARG A 256 17.21 -11.31 16.80
CA ARG A 256 16.90 -12.57 17.51
C ARG A 256 15.59 -12.49 18.34
N SER A 257 14.94 -11.33 18.39
CA SER A 257 13.69 -11.10 19.12
C SER A 257 12.77 -10.15 18.36
N ALA A 258 11.46 -10.28 18.57
CA ALA A 258 10.47 -9.40 17.99
C ALA A 258 10.67 -7.95 18.48
N GLN A 259 10.76 -7.00 17.56
CA GLN A 259 10.93 -5.58 17.86
C GLN A 259 9.64 -4.81 17.53
N HIS A 260 9.29 -3.83 18.35
CA HIS A 260 8.21 -2.89 18.05
C HIS A 260 8.59 -1.96 16.90
N LEU A 261 7.62 -1.58 16.07
CA LEU A 261 7.80 -0.68 14.94
C LEU A 261 8.39 0.67 15.36
N GLU A 262 7.96 1.23 16.49
CA GLU A 262 8.53 2.48 17.03
C GLU A 262 10.04 2.36 17.30
N GLY A 263 10.46 1.24 17.90
CA GLY A 263 11.87 0.98 18.16
C GLY A 263 12.69 0.85 16.87
N TYR A 264 12.12 0.18 15.87
CA TYR A 264 12.74 0.04 14.56
C TYR A 264 12.91 1.40 13.85
N LEU A 265 11.82 2.19 13.77
CA LEU A 265 11.85 3.50 13.12
C LEU A 265 12.84 4.46 13.81
N ARG A 266 12.94 4.42 15.15
CA ARG A 266 13.95 5.18 15.89
C ARG A 266 15.37 4.83 15.46
N SER A 267 15.65 3.56 15.19
CA SER A 267 16.98 3.12 14.75
C SER A 267 17.26 3.42 13.27
N CYS A 268 16.22 3.65 12.46
CA CYS A 268 16.33 4.06 11.05
C CYS A 268 16.47 5.59 10.89
N GLU A 269 16.25 6.36 11.94
CA GLU A 269 16.25 7.82 11.90
C GLU A 269 17.67 8.38 11.86
N ARG A 270 17.96 9.19 10.83
CA ARG A 270 19.21 9.93 10.75
C ARG A 270 19.30 10.92 11.92
N ALA A 271 20.52 11.20 12.36
CA ALA A 271 20.78 12.10 13.50
C ALA A 271 20.28 13.54 13.29
N ASP A 272 20.12 13.96 12.03
CA ASP A 272 19.55 15.26 11.64
C ASP A 272 18.02 15.24 11.51
N HIS A 273 17.38 14.10 11.80
CA HIS A 273 15.94 13.84 11.65
C HIS A 273 15.42 14.07 10.22
N ALA A 274 16.31 14.09 9.22
CA ALA A 274 15.97 14.43 7.85
C ALA A 274 15.36 13.26 7.06
N ALA A 275 15.59 12.01 7.48
CA ALA A 275 15.06 10.83 6.82
C ALA A 275 15.02 9.61 7.74
N TRP A 276 14.13 8.67 7.41
CA TRP A 276 14.25 7.27 7.81
C TRP A 276 14.93 6.49 6.70
N VAL A 277 15.98 5.76 7.05
CA VAL A 277 16.71 4.87 6.14
C VAL A 277 16.72 3.50 6.77
N ASP A 278 16.25 2.49 6.05
CA ASP A 278 16.23 1.12 6.54
C ASP A 278 17.64 0.67 6.96
N ILE A 279 17.73 -0.04 8.08
CA ILE A 279 18.98 -0.65 8.53
C ILE A 279 19.26 -1.87 7.65
N SER A 280 20.55 -2.11 7.40
CA SER A 280 21.06 -3.23 6.57
C SER A 280 20.30 -4.53 6.81
N GLY A 281 19.64 -5.03 5.76
CA GLY A 281 18.88 -6.29 5.77
C GLY A 281 17.37 -6.14 5.95
N MET A 282 16.86 -4.96 6.33
CA MET A 282 15.43 -4.65 6.40
C MET A 282 14.99 -3.70 5.28
N ARG A 283 13.69 -3.70 4.96
CA ARG A 283 13.07 -2.85 3.92
C ARG A 283 11.70 -2.33 4.35
N ILE A 284 11.51 -2.11 5.65
CA ILE A 284 10.20 -1.74 6.20
C ILE A 284 9.85 -0.31 5.80
N VAL A 285 10.78 0.64 5.94
CA VAL A 285 10.60 2.04 5.55
C VAL A 285 10.37 2.12 4.04
N GLU A 286 11.15 1.41 3.23
CA GLU A 286 10.96 1.35 1.78
C GLU A 286 9.55 0.85 1.41
N LYS A 287 9.06 -0.20 2.09
CA LYS A 287 7.71 -0.74 1.87
C LYS A 287 6.61 0.22 2.30
N ILE A 288 6.75 0.89 3.46
CA ILE A 288 5.84 1.94 3.92
C ILE A 288 5.79 3.06 2.90
N ARG A 289 6.94 3.61 2.53
CA ARG A 289 7.08 4.70 1.56
C ARG A 289 6.42 4.35 0.23
N THR A 290 6.64 3.13 -0.28
CA THR A 290 6.03 2.66 -1.53
C THR A 290 4.51 2.59 -1.44
N ALA A 291 3.97 2.07 -0.33
CA ALA A 291 2.53 1.94 -0.11
C ALA A 291 1.86 3.31 0.12
N CYS A 292 2.53 4.22 0.83
CA CYS A 292 2.10 5.61 0.97
C CYS A 292 2.05 6.30 -0.40
N GLY A 293 3.15 6.23 -1.16
CA GLY A 293 3.26 6.89 -2.46
C GLY A 293 2.23 6.39 -3.47
N LYS A 294 1.93 5.09 -3.49
CA LYS A 294 0.82 4.56 -4.29
C LYS A 294 -0.51 5.19 -3.88
N THR A 295 -0.80 5.24 -2.58
CA THR A 295 -2.06 5.79 -2.05
C THR A 295 -2.21 7.29 -2.35
N LEU A 296 -1.14 8.07 -2.16
CA LEU A 296 -1.14 9.51 -2.41
C LEU A 296 -1.33 9.81 -3.90
N ARG A 297 -0.65 9.07 -4.77
CA ARG A 297 -0.81 9.22 -6.22
C ARG A 297 -2.23 8.91 -6.68
N ASP A 298 -2.80 7.80 -6.21
CA ASP A 298 -4.17 7.40 -6.56
C ASP A 298 -5.20 8.46 -6.11
N PHE A 299 -4.95 9.08 -4.95
CA PHE A 299 -5.78 10.15 -4.41
C PHE A 299 -5.63 11.48 -5.18
N GLY A 300 -4.40 11.91 -5.45
CA GLY A 300 -4.11 13.18 -6.10
C GLY A 300 -4.46 13.24 -7.59
N LEU A 301 -4.38 12.11 -8.30
CA LEU A 301 -4.66 12.04 -9.74
C LEU A 301 -6.12 11.75 -10.09
N ARG A 302 -7.04 11.76 -9.12
CA ARG A 302 -8.49 11.44 -9.23
C ARG A 302 -8.88 10.91 -10.62
N PRO A 303 -9.15 9.60 -10.79
CA PRO A 303 -9.66 9.11 -12.06
C PRO A 303 -10.86 9.98 -12.45
N PRO A 304 -10.89 10.60 -13.65
CA PRO A 304 -12.07 11.36 -14.06
C PRO A 304 -13.29 10.46 -13.91
N ALA A 305 -14.45 11.03 -13.52
CA ALA A 305 -15.68 10.25 -13.33
C ALA A 305 -16.06 9.41 -14.56
N ASN A 306 -15.50 9.77 -15.73
CA ASN A 306 -15.59 9.06 -17.00
C ASN A 306 -14.22 8.56 -17.51
N SER A 307 -13.31 8.13 -16.63
CA SER A 307 -12.10 7.45 -17.11
C SER A 307 -12.54 6.14 -17.74
N THR A 308 -12.44 6.08 -19.06
CA THR A 308 -12.43 4.82 -19.81
C THR A 308 -11.55 3.84 -19.04
N VAL A 309 -12.15 2.73 -18.66
CA VAL A 309 -11.50 1.66 -17.91
C VAL A 309 -10.14 1.43 -18.54
N LYS A 310 -9.05 1.61 -17.76
CA LYS A 310 -7.70 1.32 -18.26
C LYS A 310 -7.76 -0.10 -18.83
N PRO A 311 -7.44 -0.33 -20.12
CA PRO A 311 -7.60 -1.64 -20.74
C PRO A 311 -6.84 -2.64 -19.88
N SER A 312 -7.54 -3.63 -19.35
CA SER A 312 -6.93 -4.57 -18.43
C SER A 312 -5.71 -5.18 -19.12
N ILE A 313 -4.56 -5.20 -18.44
CA ILE A 313 -3.32 -5.79 -18.97
C ILE A 313 -3.57 -7.24 -19.41
N ARG A 314 -4.58 -7.90 -18.80
CA ARG A 314 -5.06 -9.22 -19.17
C ARG A 314 -5.76 -9.25 -20.52
N MET A 315 -6.68 -8.32 -20.83
CA MET A 315 -7.24 -8.19 -22.19
C MET A 315 -6.19 -7.79 -23.22
N ALA A 316 -5.26 -6.88 -22.87
CA ALA A 316 -4.19 -6.48 -23.77
C ALA A 316 -3.24 -7.66 -24.09
N ARG A 317 -2.91 -8.51 -23.10
CA ARG A 317 -2.19 -9.77 -23.32
C ARG A 317 -3.01 -10.76 -24.13
N ASN A 318 -4.29 -10.95 -23.82
CA ASN A 318 -5.16 -11.88 -24.55
C ASN A 318 -5.34 -11.46 -26.01
N LEU A 319 -5.46 -10.17 -26.29
CA LEU A 319 -5.51 -9.61 -27.64
C LEU A 319 -4.17 -9.78 -28.36
N ALA A 320 -3.06 -9.54 -27.66
CA ALA A 320 -1.72 -9.78 -28.19
C ALA A 320 -1.51 -11.27 -28.52
N ASP A 321 -1.93 -12.19 -27.66
CA ASP A 321 -1.84 -13.64 -27.90
C ASP A 321 -2.76 -14.10 -29.05
N LEU A 322 -3.85 -13.38 -29.33
CA LEU A 322 -4.77 -13.66 -30.44
C LEU A 322 -4.26 -13.13 -31.79
N LEU A 323 -3.61 -11.95 -31.79
CA LEU A 323 -3.15 -11.27 -32.99
C LEU A 323 -1.71 -11.61 -33.38
N LEU A 324 -0.88 -12.00 -32.41
CA LEU A 324 0.53 -12.27 -32.63
C LEU A 324 0.77 -13.77 -32.88
N PRO A 325 1.69 -14.13 -33.80
CA PRO A 325 2.04 -15.52 -34.03
C PRO A 325 2.59 -16.19 -32.76
N ALA A 326 2.16 -17.42 -32.48
CA ALA A 326 2.54 -18.18 -31.28
C ALA A 326 4.05 -18.51 -31.17
N ARG A 327 4.86 -18.22 -32.20
CA ARG A 327 6.31 -18.41 -32.20
C ARG A 327 7.03 -17.13 -32.67
N GLY A 328 7.96 -16.66 -31.83
CA GLY A 328 8.99 -15.69 -32.22
C GLY A 328 8.67 -14.22 -31.95
N PHE A 329 7.53 -13.88 -31.34
CA PHE A 329 7.21 -12.49 -31.01
C PHE A 329 7.51 -12.17 -29.54
N GLY A 330 8.40 -11.21 -29.29
CA GLY A 330 8.57 -10.57 -27.98
C GLY A 330 9.60 -11.17 -26.99
N SER A 331 10.49 -12.08 -27.40
CA SER A 331 11.55 -12.61 -26.50
C SER A 331 12.80 -11.73 -26.39
N ASP A 332 12.99 -10.74 -27.26
CA ASP A 332 14.29 -10.06 -27.41
C ASP A 332 14.31 -8.68 -26.73
N GLY A 333 13.90 -8.66 -25.45
CA GLY A 333 13.83 -7.43 -24.67
C GLY A 333 13.84 -7.67 -23.16
N ARG A 334 14.94 -8.24 -22.65
CA ARG A 334 15.41 -8.27 -21.24
C ARG A 334 14.33 -8.12 -20.13
N GLY A 335 13.96 -9.26 -19.52
CA GLY A 335 13.21 -9.31 -18.26
C GLY A 335 12.82 -10.74 -17.86
N GLY A 336 13.74 -11.46 -17.23
CA GLY A 336 13.71 -12.93 -17.05
C GLY A 336 12.41 -13.55 -16.53
N LYS A 337 11.91 -14.53 -17.30
CA LYS A 337 11.55 -15.87 -16.82
C LYS A 337 11.97 -16.87 -17.89
N ALA A 338 12.64 -17.95 -17.47
CA ALA A 338 13.09 -19.01 -18.35
C ALA A 338 11.92 -19.55 -19.19
N ALA A 339 12.16 -19.74 -20.49
CA ALA A 339 11.27 -20.49 -21.35
C ALA A 339 11.00 -21.87 -20.74
N PRO A 340 9.78 -22.43 -20.84
CA PRO A 340 9.57 -23.84 -20.56
C PRO A 340 10.37 -24.61 -21.61
N SER A 341 11.41 -25.29 -21.16
CA SER A 341 12.12 -26.29 -21.95
C SER A 341 11.09 -27.31 -22.43
N LEU A 342 10.95 -27.41 -23.76
CA LEU A 342 10.46 -28.60 -24.43
C LEU A 342 11.41 -29.74 -24.02
N LYS A 343 10.99 -30.55 -23.04
CA LYS A 343 11.63 -31.83 -22.77
C LYS A 343 11.20 -32.80 -23.86
N HIS A 344 12.09 -32.99 -24.81
CA HIS A 344 12.13 -34.20 -25.60
C HIS A 344 12.28 -35.39 -24.64
N PHE A 345 11.35 -36.33 -24.73
CA PHE A 345 11.48 -37.65 -24.13
C PHE A 345 12.68 -38.34 -24.76
N ASP A 346 13.59 -38.83 -23.93
CA ASP A 346 14.27 -40.13 -24.06
C ASP A 346 15.29 -40.28 -22.94
N THR A 347 14.88 -40.87 -21.82
CA THR A 347 15.60 -42.00 -21.16
C THR A 347 14.88 -42.40 -19.88
N GLU A 348 14.81 -43.72 -19.72
CA GLU A 348 14.18 -44.48 -18.65
C GLU A 348 14.64 -44.05 -17.26
N SER A 349 13.71 -43.53 -16.44
CA SER A 349 13.78 -43.63 -14.98
C SER A 349 12.39 -43.42 -14.39
N GLY A 350 11.99 -44.32 -13.49
CA GLY A 350 10.61 -44.50 -13.02
C GLY A 350 9.99 -43.28 -12.32
N PRO A 351 8.65 -43.25 -12.16
CA PRO A 351 7.94 -42.04 -11.76
C PRO A 351 8.10 -41.76 -10.27
N ARG A 352 8.82 -40.69 -9.93
CA ARG A 352 8.65 -39.99 -8.65
C ARG A 352 7.27 -39.33 -8.65
N ARG A 353 6.30 -39.95 -7.97
CA ARG A 353 4.96 -39.39 -7.72
C ARG A 353 5.08 -38.08 -6.95
N VAL A 354 4.96 -36.95 -7.64
CA VAL A 354 4.67 -35.66 -6.99
C VAL A 354 3.20 -35.72 -6.57
N SER A 355 2.95 -35.74 -5.26
CA SER A 355 1.58 -35.74 -4.71
C SER A 355 0.93 -34.38 -4.97
N LEU A 356 0.08 -34.29 -5.99
CA LEU A 356 -0.77 -33.12 -6.20
C LEU A 356 -1.87 -33.08 -5.13
N ALA A 357 -2.01 -31.96 -4.43
CA ALA A 357 -3.03 -31.79 -3.40
C ALA A 357 -4.45 -31.88 -3.98
N GLY A 358 -4.81 -31.03 -4.95
CA GLY A 358 -6.14 -31.01 -5.59
C GLY A 358 -6.17 -31.55 -7.03
N PRO A 359 -7.36 -31.65 -7.65
CA PRO A 359 -7.51 -32.06 -9.04
C PRO A 359 -6.98 -31.00 -10.02
N VAL A 360 -6.39 -31.45 -11.13
CA VAL A 360 -5.87 -30.57 -12.19
C VAL A 360 -6.43 -31.02 -13.54
N LEU A 361 -6.95 -30.08 -14.31
CA LEU A 361 -7.45 -30.31 -15.67
C LEU A 361 -6.46 -29.71 -16.67
N GLU A 362 -5.90 -30.56 -17.53
CA GLU A 362 -5.02 -30.16 -18.63
C GLU A 362 -5.79 -30.27 -19.95
N ILE A 363 -5.86 -29.18 -20.71
CA ILE A 363 -6.45 -29.17 -22.04
C ILE A 363 -5.34 -29.49 -23.05
N GLN A 364 -5.52 -30.53 -23.86
CA GLN A 364 -4.51 -31.00 -24.81
C GLN A 364 -4.74 -30.42 -26.21
N ASP A 365 -5.98 -30.50 -26.69
CA ASP A 365 -6.37 -30.07 -28.01
C ASP A 365 -7.73 -29.37 -27.97
N VAL A 366 -7.86 -28.33 -28.81
CA VAL A 366 -9.11 -27.58 -29.01
C VAL A 366 -9.32 -27.44 -30.51
N ALA A 367 -10.37 -28.08 -31.03
CA ALA A 367 -10.78 -27.98 -32.43
C ALA A 367 -12.10 -27.19 -32.53
N TYR A 368 -12.14 -26.22 -33.42
CA TYR A 368 -13.35 -25.44 -33.70
C TYR A 368 -14.25 -26.21 -34.67
N VAL A 369 -15.50 -26.44 -34.27
CA VAL A 369 -16.55 -27.03 -35.11
C VAL A 369 -17.65 -26.01 -35.38
N ALA A 370 -18.49 -26.24 -36.40
CA ALA A 370 -19.47 -25.26 -36.87
C ALA A 370 -20.37 -24.67 -35.76
N ASP A 371 -20.70 -25.47 -34.75
CA ASP A 371 -21.58 -25.10 -33.64
C ASP A 371 -20.88 -25.00 -32.27
N GLY A 372 -19.54 -24.98 -32.22
CA GLY A 372 -18.80 -24.83 -30.96
C GLY A 372 -17.37 -25.37 -30.95
N LEU A 373 -16.96 -26.00 -29.84
CA LEU A 373 -15.59 -26.52 -29.64
C LEU A 373 -15.61 -28.02 -29.35
N SER A 374 -14.65 -28.75 -29.90
CA SER A 374 -14.25 -30.08 -29.45
C SER A 374 -12.96 -29.95 -28.65
N ILE A 375 -12.92 -30.50 -27.44
CA ILE A 375 -11.82 -30.31 -26.50
C ILE A 375 -11.37 -31.67 -25.98
N GLY A 376 -10.12 -32.04 -26.22
CA GLY A 376 -9.50 -33.16 -25.52
C GLY A 376 -8.79 -32.70 -24.25
N TRP A 377 -8.96 -33.48 -23.19
CA TRP A 377 -8.52 -33.13 -21.85
C TRP A 377 -7.93 -34.33 -21.12
N THR A 378 -7.03 -34.04 -20.17
CA THR A 378 -6.52 -34.99 -19.18
C THR A 378 -6.80 -34.44 -17.79
N LEU A 379 -7.51 -35.21 -16.98
CA LEU A 379 -7.80 -34.93 -15.59
C LEU A 379 -6.83 -35.72 -14.70
N LEU A 380 -6.04 -35.00 -13.93
CA LEU A 380 -5.26 -35.53 -12.82
C LEU A 380 -6.14 -35.48 -11.56
N TRP A 381 -6.37 -36.63 -10.93
CA TRP A 381 -7.40 -36.74 -9.88
C TRP A 381 -7.06 -36.00 -8.58
N GLY A 382 -5.77 -35.87 -8.26
CA GLY A 382 -5.29 -35.29 -7.00
C GLY A 382 -5.49 -36.20 -5.78
N SER A 383 -4.84 -35.87 -4.66
CA SER A 383 -4.90 -36.64 -3.39
C SER A 383 -6.04 -36.20 -2.45
N GLU A 384 -6.65 -35.03 -2.70
CA GLU A 384 -7.77 -34.47 -1.94
C GLU A 384 -9.06 -35.28 -2.16
N ASP A 385 -9.61 -35.84 -1.08
CA ASP A 385 -10.87 -36.57 -1.03
C ASP A 385 -11.08 -37.54 -2.21
N SER A 386 -10.26 -38.61 -2.21
CA SER A 386 -10.08 -39.54 -3.33
C SER A 386 -11.34 -40.24 -3.83
N LYS A 387 -12.42 -40.24 -3.03
CA LYS A 387 -13.71 -40.85 -3.38
C LYS A 387 -14.74 -39.85 -3.92
N SER A 388 -14.47 -38.54 -3.81
CA SER A 388 -15.40 -37.53 -4.27
C SER A 388 -15.37 -37.38 -5.80
N PRO A 389 -16.53 -37.24 -6.46
CA PRO A 389 -16.57 -37.02 -7.90
C PRO A 389 -15.92 -35.69 -8.27
N ARG A 390 -15.37 -35.61 -9.49
CA ARG A 390 -14.76 -34.39 -10.03
C ARG A 390 -15.74 -33.70 -10.95
N GLU A 391 -15.94 -32.41 -10.75
CA GLU A 391 -16.79 -31.59 -11.60
C GLU A 391 -15.92 -30.73 -12.50
N ILE A 392 -16.01 -30.97 -13.82
CA ILE A 392 -15.52 -30.07 -14.85
C ILE A 392 -16.60 -29.03 -15.12
N PHE A 393 -16.24 -27.75 -15.08
CA PHE A 393 -17.17 -26.65 -15.31
C PHE A 393 -16.61 -25.68 -16.34
N VAL A 394 -17.51 -24.95 -17.01
CA VAL A 394 -17.15 -23.88 -17.95
C VAL A 394 -17.60 -22.51 -17.42
N GLU A 395 -16.71 -21.53 -17.55
CA GLU A 395 -16.93 -20.12 -17.18
C GLU A 395 -16.66 -19.23 -18.39
N VAL A 396 -17.16 -18.00 -18.34
CA VAL A 396 -16.87 -16.97 -19.34
C VAL A 396 -15.68 -16.13 -18.86
N ASP A 397 -14.63 -16.01 -19.68
CA ASP A 397 -13.55 -15.06 -19.41
C ASP A 397 -14.09 -13.63 -19.53
N SER A 398 -14.10 -12.88 -18.43
CA SER A 398 -14.56 -11.49 -18.39
C SER A 398 -13.49 -10.55 -17.86
N GLU A 399 -13.73 -9.24 -18.00
CA GLU A 399 -12.83 -8.20 -17.52
C GLU A 399 -12.60 -8.24 -15.99
N ALA A 400 -13.63 -8.58 -15.22
CA ALA A 400 -13.57 -8.68 -13.76
C ALA A 400 -13.04 -10.04 -13.26
N GLY A 401 -12.78 -10.99 -14.16
CA GLY A 401 -12.42 -12.37 -13.86
C GLY A 401 -13.40 -13.38 -14.48
N PRO A 402 -13.17 -14.70 -14.30
CA PRO A 402 -14.08 -15.71 -14.81
C PRO A 402 -15.48 -15.57 -14.19
N ILE A 403 -16.52 -15.56 -15.03
CA ILE A 403 -17.92 -15.51 -14.60
C ILE A 403 -18.49 -16.93 -14.72
N SER A 404 -18.91 -17.49 -13.60
CA SER A 404 -19.64 -18.77 -13.56
C SER A 404 -21.06 -18.60 -14.13
N ALA A 405 -21.68 -19.69 -14.59
CA ALA A 405 -23.06 -19.60 -15.10
C ALA A 405 -24.07 -19.17 -14.03
N ASP A 406 -23.81 -19.48 -12.76
CA ASP A 406 -24.66 -19.08 -11.64
C ASP A 406 -24.61 -17.54 -11.48
N ALA A 407 -23.40 -16.96 -11.49
CA ALA A 407 -23.20 -15.50 -11.47
C ALA A 407 -23.72 -14.81 -12.75
N TRP A 408 -23.66 -15.48 -13.90
CA TRP A 408 -24.20 -14.98 -15.17
C TRP A 408 -25.72 -14.81 -15.13
N ALA A 409 -26.42 -15.79 -14.55
CA ALA A 409 -27.86 -15.76 -14.37
C ALA A 409 -28.28 -14.65 -13.38
N GLU A 410 -27.57 -14.52 -12.26
CA GLU A 410 -27.78 -13.46 -11.26
C GLU A 410 -27.57 -12.05 -11.84
N SER A 411 -26.63 -11.91 -12.79
CA SER A 411 -26.34 -10.64 -13.47
C SER A 411 -27.38 -10.23 -14.51
N GLY A 412 -28.40 -11.06 -14.77
CA GLY A 412 -29.45 -10.76 -15.74
C GLY A 412 -28.99 -10.73 -17.21
N LEU A 413 -27.84 -11.34 -17.52
CA LEU A 413 -27.20 -11.31 -18.85
C LEU A 413 -27.84 -12.28 -19.87
N GLY A 414 -29.06 -12.76 -19.58
CA GLY A 414 -29.79 -13.72 -20.39
C GLY A 414 -29.26 -15.15 -20.26
N GLN A 415 -29.53 -15.98 -21.26
CA GLN A 415 -29.11 -17.38 -21.27
C GLN A 415 -27.58 -17.51 -21.33
N PHE A 416 -27.02 -18.36 -20.48
CA PHE A 416 -25.58 -18.63 -20.46
C PHE A 416 -25.10 -19.19 -21.82
N PRO A 417 -24.00 -18.67 -22.39
CA PRO A 417 -23.65 -18.90 -23.79
C PRO A 417 -23.09 -20.30 -24.10
N PHE A 418 -22.54 -21.01 -23.10
CA PHE A 418 -21.83 -22.27 -23.30
C PHE A 418 -22.55 -23.46 -22.68
N HIS A 419 -22.78 -24.49 -23.50
CA HIS A 419 -23.35 -25.75 -23.03
C HIS A 419 -22.40 -26.91 -23.35
N LEU A 420 -22.12 -27.72 -22.34
CA LEU A 420 -21.34 -28.93 -22.50
C LEU A 420 -22.25 -30.04 -23.05
N LEU A 421 -21.84 -30.61 -24.18
CA LEU A 421 -22.43 -31.79 -24.81
C LEU A 421 -21.52 -32.99 -24.56
N THR A 422 -22.11 -34.13 -24.24
CA THR A 422 -21.37 -35.36 -23.95
C THR A 422 -20.52 -35.77 -25.14
N GLY A 423 -19.19 -35.71 -24.98
CA GLY A 423 -18.23 -36.24 -25.96
C GLY A 423 -17.90 -37.70 -25.65
N SER A 424 -17.72 -38.52 -26.69
CA SER A 424 -17.29 -39.90 -26.55
C SER A 424 -15.89 -39.97 -25.90
N LEU A 425 -15.77 -40.67 -24.79
CA LEU A 425 -14.47 -41.00 -24.21
C LEU A 425 -13.76 -42.01 -25.10
N ALA A 426 -12.62 -41.63 -25.67
CA ALA A 426 -11.72 -42.57 -26.31
C ALA A 426 -11.02 -43.43 -25.24
N ALA A 427 -10.94 -44.73 -25.52
CA ALA A 427 -10.40 -45.84 -24.75
C ALA A 427 -9.46 -45.50 -23.58
N VAL A 428 -9.79 -46.06 -22.41
CA VAL A 428 -8.94 -46.17 -21.24
C VAL A 428 -7.79 -47.12 -21.57
N ASP A 429 -6.58 -46.58 -21.77
CA ASP A 429 -5.38 -47.38 -21.58
C ASP A 429 -5.26 -47.66 -20.07
N GLN A 430 -5.61 -48.90 -19.71
CA GLN A 430 -5.43 -49.57 -18.42
C GLN A 430 -6.29 -49.05 -17.24
N GLY A 431 -7.19 -49.92 -16.77
CA GLY A 431 -7.82 -49.81 -15.43
C GLY A 431 -9.25 -49.27 -15.40
N THR A 432 -10.23 -50.15 -15.66
CA THR A 432 -11.64 -50.14 -15.20
C THR A 432 -12.25 -48.85 -14.59
N ALA A 433 -12.43 -47.79 -15.38
CA ALA A 433 -13.36 -46.71 -15.05
C ALA A 433 -14.64 -46.85 -15.92
N LYS A 434 -15.75 -47.30 -15.34
CA LYS A 434 -17.09 -47.20 -15.99
C LYS A 434 -17.74 -45.89 -15.55
N LEU A 435 -18.26 -45.14 -16.51
CA LEU A 435 -19.10 -43.98 -16.24
C LEU A 435 -20.43 -44.44 -15.62
N GLY A 436 -20.61 -44.17 -14.34
CA GLY A 436 -21.91 -44.18 -13.68
C GLY A 436 -22.48 -42.76 -13.63
N GLY A 437 -23.01 -42.28 -14.74
CA GLY A 437 -23.77 -41.03 -14.78
C GLY A 437 -24.95 -41.20 -15.71
N ASN A 438 -26.16 -41.34 -15.17
CA ASN A 438 -27.38 -41.16 -15.94
C ASN A 438 -27.38 -39.72 -16.49
N VAL A 439 -27.05 -39.57 -17.76
CA VAL A 439 -27.16 -38.30 -18.48
C VAL A 439 -28.62 -38.19 -18.92
N THR A 440 -29.45 -37.55 -18.10
CA THR A 440 -30.70 -36.98 -18.61
C THR A 440 -30.32 -35.92 -19.64
N GLU A 441 -30.90 -35.99 -20.84
CA GLU A 441 -30.73 -35.08 -22.00
C GLU A 441 -31.03 -33.59 -21.70
N LYS A 442 -30.29 -32.98 -20.77
CA LYS A 442 -30.36 -31.56 -20.48
C LYS A 442 -28.97 -30.98 -20.68
N SER A 443 -28.88 -30.01 -21.57
CA SER A 443 -27.68 -29.21 -21.83
C SER A 443 -27.20 -28.54 -20.53
N THR A 444 -26.11 -29.01 -19.94
CA THR A 444 -25.54 -28.47 -18.69
C THR A 444 -24.27 -27.65 -18.94
N ASN A 445 -23.91 -26.80 -17.98
CA ASN A 445 -22.65 -26.06 -17.90
C ASN A 445 -21.59 -26.77 -17.02
N LYS A 446 -21.93 -27.96 -16.51
CA LYS A 446 -21.15 -28.76 -15.54
C LYS A 446 -21.17 -30.23 -15.98
N LEU A 447 -20.03 -30.91 -15.86
CA LEU A 447 -19.85 -32.34 -16.13
C LEU A 447 -19.27 -33.04 -14.90
N LEU A 448 -19.96 -34.05 -14.38
CA LEU A 448 -19.53 -34.84 -13.22
C LEU A 448 -18.86 -36.14 -13.65
N ILE A 449 -17.65 -36.39 -13.14
CA ILE A 449 -16.86 -37.60 -13.37
C ILE A 449 -16.77 -38.38 -12.07
N TYR A 450 -17.11 -39.67 -12.12
CA TYR A 450 -17.05 -40.60 -10.99
C TYR A 450 -15.87 -41.55 -11.14
N ALA A 451 -15.14 -41.81 -10.04
CA ALA A 451 -14.14 -42.87 -9.99
C ALA A 451 -14.78 -44.18 -9.53
N ASN A 452 -14.48 -45.29 -10.21
CA ASN A 452 -14.92 -46.61 -9.76
C ASN A 452 -14.04 -47.12 -8.60
N LEU A 453 -14.68 -47.78 -7.64
CA LEU A 453 -14.16 -48.19 -6.34
C LEU A 453 -13.11 -49.33 -6.34
N SER A 454 -12.53 -49.70 -7.48
CA SER A 454 -11.61 -50.86 -7.55
C SER A 454 -10.14 -50.47 -7.71
N GLU A 455 -9.82 -49.49 -8.55
CA GLU A 455 -8.45 -49.01 -8.77
C GLU A 455 -8.54 -47.52 -9.16
N GLN A 456 -7.79 -46.65 -8.48
CA GLN A 456 -7.83 -45.21 -8.73
C GLN A 456 -7.06 -44.88 -10.01
N PRO A 457 -7.70 -44.35 -11.07
CA PRO A 457 -6.97 -43.86 -12.22
C PRO A 457 -6.21 -42.59 -11.79
N SER A 458 -4.88 -42.61 -11.89
CA SER A 458 -4.03 -41.43 -11.64
C SER A 458 -4.30 -40.30 -12.64
N ASN A 459 -4.82 -40.66 -13.81
CA ASN A 459 -5.11 -39.78 -14.94
C ASN A 459 -6.33 -40.32 -15.72
N VAL A 460 -7.28 -39.45 -16.02
CA VAL A 460 -8.44 -39.76 -16.86
C VAL A 460 -8.39 -38.86 -18.09
N LYS A 461 -8.45 -39.45 -19.29
CA LYS A 461 -8.50 -38.69 -20.54
C LYS A 461 -9.91 -38.72 -21.12
N GLY A 462 -10.29 -37.69 -21.86
CA GLY A 462 -11.56 -37.67 -22.56
C GLY A 462 -11.67 -36.56 -23.58
N HIS A 463 -12.76 -36.62 -24.36
CA HIS A 463 -13.17 -35.55 -25.25
C HIS A 463 -14.50 -34.97 -24.81
N LEU A 464 -14.64 -33.67 -24.91
CA LEU A 464 -15.84 -32.91 -24.56
C LEU A 464 -16.22 -32.02 -25.73
N MET A 465 -17.50 -32.03 -26.08
CA MET A 465 -18.06 -31.07 -27.02
C MET A 465 -18.67 -29.92 -26.24
N MET A 466 -18.41 -28.68 -26.64
CA MET A 466 -19.06 -27.50 -26.09
C MET A 466 -19.83 -26.82 -27.22
N LYS A 467 -21.15 -26.71 -27.08
CA LYS A 467 -22.00 -25.96 -28.00
C LYS A 467 -22.13 -24.51 -27.55
N VAL A 468 -22.01 -23.59 -28.51
CA VAL A 468 -22.28 -22.16 -28.29
C VAL A 468 -23.73 -21.91 -28.69
N VAL A 469 -24.59 -21.56 -27.73
CA VAL A 469 -26.05 -21.51 -27.95
C VAL A 469 -26.56 -20.11 -28.31
N THR A 470 -25.80 -19.06 -27.96
CA THR A 470 -26.16 -17.68 -28.29
C THR A 470 -25.19 -17.09 -29.32
N VAL A 471 -25.69 -16.21 -30.19
CA VAL A 471 -24.86 -15.52 -31.19
C VAL A 471 -23.76 -14.68 -30.52
N ALA A 472 -24.07 -14.06 -29.38
CA ALA A 472 -23.09 -13.36 -28.54
C ALA A 472 -22.04 -14.30 -27.94
N GLY A 473 -22.36 -15.57 -27.72
CA GLY A 473 -21.42 -16.57 -27.23
C GLY A 473 -20.25 -16.85 -28.16
N LYS A 474 -20.39 -16.57 -29.47
CA LYS A 474 -19.31 -16.77 -30.46
C LYS A 474 -18.13 -15.82 -30.27
N THR A 475 -18.34 -14.67 -29.62
CA THR A 475 -17.30 -13.68 -29.32
C THR A 475 -16.75 -13.82 -27.89
N LEU A 476 -17.32 -14.72 -27.08
CA LEU A 476 -16.91 -14.96 -25.71
C LEU A 476 -15.92 -16.13 -25.63
N ARG A 477 -14.95 -16.03 -24.71
CA ARG A 477 -13.95 -17.08 -24.50
C ARG A 477 -14.37 -17.98 -23.33
N PRO A 478 -14.49 -19.31 -23.54
CA PRO A 478 -14.72 -20.25 -22.46
C PRO A 478 -13.44 -20.53 -21.67
N ILE A 479 -13.57 -20.65 -20.35
CA ILE A 479 -12.54 -21.14 -19.43
C ILE A 479 -13.05 -22.45 -18.82
N PHE A 480 -12.21 -23.48 -18.80
CA PHE A 480 -12.53 -24.76 -18.17
C PHE A 480 -11.78 -24.88 -16.84
N GLY A 481 -12.51 -25.28 -15.81
CA GLY A 481 -11.96 -25.58 -14.49
C GLY A 481 -12.39 -26.95 -14.00
N VAL A 482 -11.72 -27.44 -12.96
CA VAL A 482 -12.12 -28.66 -12.24
C VAL A 482 -12.12 -28.43 -10.74
N ARG A 483 -13.07 -29.05 -10.06
CA ARG A 483 -13.13 -29.06 -8.59
C ARG A 483 -13.64 -30.40 -8.06
N ALA A 484 -13.32 -30.72 -6.81
CA ALA A 484 -13.97 -31.80 -6.10
C ALA A 484 -15.43 -31.41 -5.82
N SER A 485 -16.38 -32.26 -6.21
CA SER A 485 -17.80 -32.01 -5.99
C SER A 485 -18.16 -32.40 -4.54
N LYS A 486 -18.59 -31.41 -3.76
CA LYS A 486 -19.19 -31.64 -2.44
C LYS A 486 -20.66 -32.02 -2.64
N LYS A 487 -20.98 -33.30 -2.83
CA LYS A 487 -22.40 -33.70 -2.72
C LYS A 487 -22.79 -33.79 -1.24
N ALA A 488 -23.77 -32.98 -0.86
CA ALA A 488 -24.66 -33.26 0.24
C ALA A 488 -25.22 -34.68 0.07
N GLY A 489 -25.31 -35.43 1.17
CA GLY A 489 -25.80 -36.81 1.17
C GLY A 489 -27.11 -36.93 0.41
N SER A 490 -27.14 -37.80 -0.59
CA SER A 490 -28.39 -38.30 -1.13
C SER A 490 -28.99 -39.22 -0.09
N GLY A 491 -30.23 -38.93 0.30
CA GLY A 491 -31.13 -39.92 0.83
C GLY A 491 -31.09 -41.18 -0.04
N LEU A 492 -31.00 -42.30 0.65
CA LEU A 492 -31.79 -43.47 0.33
C LEU A 492 -33.25 -43.17 0.67
#